data_AF-A0A1I8GPK4-F1
#
_entry.id   AF-A0A1I8GPK4-F1
#
_cell.length_a   1.000
_cell.length_b   1.000
_cell.length_c   1.000
_cell.angle_alpha   90.00
_cell.angle_beta   90.00
_cell.angle_gamma   90.00
#
_symmetry.space_group_name_H-M   'P 1'
#
loop_
_entity.id
_entity.type
_entity.pdbx_description
1 polymer ?
#
loop_
_entity_poly.entity_id
_entity_poly.type
_entity_poly.pdbx_seq_one_letter_code
_entity_poly.pdbx_strand_id
1 'polypeptide(L)'
;IASLKLSLHEYNSKNAQFRILPRYKVKSEGEYVQLLDQTSFESIKSPGHFFHASHGFPIEAGRIVSELNLGVDQTGFTILKSHTHCGEFEAFARGGQFVQLFHKELEAYVVAEGLFDDEVTEGVHLRIREVDQLNARTLRQSTSAITYWQVESEKTMLNGDILTWDQQFRFRHATTRKYLCLQQEGSGYVVSLLDDATDPHTVFKLHPVLQETAELKFESYARIEH
;
A
#
# COMPACT_ATOMS: atom_id res chain seq x y z
N ILE A 1 9.97 11.05 32.40
CA ILE A 1 9.35 9.75 32.77
C ILE A 1 10.00 8.71 31.88
N ALA A 2 10.53 7.62 32.43
CA ALA A 2 11.19 6.58 31.63
C ALA A 2 10.13 5.80 30.84
N SER A 3 10.17 5.88 29.52
CA SER A 3 9.35 5.05 28.62
C SER A 3 10.12 3.80 28.22
N LEU A 4 9.37 2.73 27.94
CA LEU A 4 9.92 1.46 27.47
C LEU A 4 9.91 1.44 25.94
N LYS A 5 10.99 0.92 25.34
CA LYS A 5 11.13 0.79 23.89
C LYS A 5 10.20 -0.29 23.33
N LEU A 6 9.58 0.00 22.20
CA LEU A 6 8.92 -1.00 21.35
C LEU A 6 9.84 -1.43 20.21
N SER A 7 9.85 -2.72 19.89
CA SER A 7 10.65 -3.30 18.81
C SER A 7 9.85 -4.33 18.04
N LEU A 8 10.07 -4.35 16.72
CA LEU A 8 9.51 -5.35 15.83
C LEU A 8 10.45 -6.57 15.80
N HIS A 9 9.87 -7.76 15.92
CA HIS A 9 10.58 -9.03 15.87
C HIS A 9 9.85 -9.96 14.90
N GLU A 10 10.60 -10.78 14.16
CA GLU A 10 10.06 -11.78 13.24
C GLU A 10 9.25 -12.85 13.98
N TYR A 11 9.68 -13.22 15.19
CA TYR A 11 9.05 -14.24 16.01
C TYR A 11 8.20 -13.63 17.11
N ASN A 12 7.06 -14.27 17.40
CA ASN A 12 6.19 -13.85 18.48
C ASN A 12 6.89 -14.06 19.84
N SER A 13 6.75 -13.07 20.73
CA SER A 13 7.24 -13.12 22.10
C SER A 13 6.05 -13.14 23.04
N LYS A 14 6.16 -13.86 24.17
CA LYS A 14 5.18 -13.76 25.27
C LYS A 14 4.98 -12.31 25.75
N ASN A 15 5.96 -11.44 25.49
CA ASN A 15 5.93 -10.03 25.83
C ASN A 15 5.14 -9.16 24.83
N ALA A 16 4.71 -9.70 23.68
CA ALA A 16 3.98 -9.00 22.63
C ALA A 16 2.45 -9.12 22.78
N GLN A 17 1.98 -9.35 24.01
CA GLN A 17 0.57 -9.47 24.32
C GLN A 17 0.05 -8.16 24.93
N PHE A 18 -1.06 -7.66 24.40
CA PHE A 18 -1.67 -6.40 24.80
C PHE A 18 -3.16 -6.57 25.05
N ARG A 19 -3.68 -5.91 26.09
CA ARG A 19 -5.13 -5.77 26.30
C ARG A 19 -5.64 -4.61 25.48
N ILE A 20 -6.72 -4.85 24.74
CA ILE A 20 -7.44 -3.80 24.03
C ILE A 20 -8.48 -3.24 25.00
N LEU A 21 -8.37 -1.97 25.33
CA LEU A 21 -9.24 -1.30 26.28
C LEU A 21 -9.97 -0.14 25.58
N PRO A 22 -11.23 0.14 25.92
CA PRO A 22 -11.90 1.32 25.42
C PRO A 22 -11.24 2.58 26.02
N ARG A 23 -10.93 3.57 25.18
CA ARG A 23 -10.30 4.82 25.65
C ARG A 23 -11.22 5.66 26.53
N TYR A 24 -12.53 5.58 26.26
CA TYR A 24 -13.59 6.28 26.97
C TYR A 24 -14.54 5.28 27.62
N LYS A 25 -15.22 5.70 28.69
CA LYS A 25 -16.20 4.88 29.43
C LYS A 25 -17.55 4.75 28.69
N VAL A 26 -17.49 4.47 27.39
CA VAL A 26 -18.65 4.25 26.52
C VAL A 26 -18.91 2.77 26.25
N LYS A 27 -17.89 1.93 26.47
CA LYS A 27 -17.96 0.48 26.34
C LYS A 27 -17.35 -0.20 27.56
N SER A 28 -17.84 -1.41 27.84
CA SER A 28 -17.35 -2.25 28.93
C SER A 28 -16.46 -3.38 28.42
N GLU A 29 -15.64 -3.96 29.30
CA GLU A 29 -14.87 -5.15 28.97
C GLU A 29 -15.79 -6.30 28.54
N GLY A 30 -15.44 -6.98 27.45
CA GLY A 30 -16.24 -8.06 26.86
C GLY A 30 -17.21 -7.61 25.76
N GLU A 31 -17.42 -6.31 25.56
CA GLU A 31 -18.19 -5.81 24.42
C GLU A 31 -17.40 -5.83 23.12
N TYR A 32 -18.12 -5.85 21.98
CA TYR A 32 -17.50 -5.84 20.67
C TYR A 32 -16.80 -4.51 20.36
N VAL A 33 -15.56 -4.60 19.91
CA VAL A 33 -14.85 -3.48 19.27
C VAL A 33 -15.44 -3.26 17.88
N GLN A 34 -15.90 -2.05 17.63
CA GLN A 34 -16.48 -1.61 16.37
C GLN A 34 -15.51 -0.72 15.61
N LEU A 35 -15.76 -0.54 14.32
CA LEU A 35 -15.01 0.43 13.53
C LEU A 35 -15.23 1.84 14.10
N LEU A 36 -14.19 2.66 14.02
CA LEU A 36 -14.12 4.02 14.56
C LEU A 36 -14.06 4.10 16.09
N ASP A 37 -14.08 2.98 16.81
CA ASP A 37 -13.82 2.97 18.24
C ASP A 37 -12.42 3.54 18.55
N GLN A 38 -12.36 4.35 19.60
CA GLN A 38 -11.10 4.80 20.20
C GLN A 38 -10.67 3.80 21.27
N THR A 39 -9.52 3.17 21.06
CA THR A 39 -8.99 2.12 21.94
C THR A 39 -7.61 2.51 22.48
N SER A 40 -7.22 1.93 23.59
CA SER A 40 -5.85 1.95 24.10
C SER A 40 -5.33 0.53 24.24
N PHE A 41 -4.01 0.37 24.14
CA PHE A 41 -3.35 -0.94 24.20
C PHE A 41 -2.46 -1.00 25.43
N GLU A 42 -2.83 -1.80 26.43
CA GLU A 42 -2.06 -2.00 27.65
C GLU A 42 -1.15 -3.23 27.52
N SER A 43 0.11 -3.13 27.92
CA SER A 43 1.00 -4.30 27.98
C SER A 43 0.55 -5.29 29.06
N ILE A 44 0.44 -6.57 28.70
CA ILE A 44 0.22 -7.63 29.69
C ILE A 44 1.47 -7.84 30.55
N LYS A 45 2.66 -7.71 29.96
CA LYS A 45 3.95 -7.89 30.64
C LYS A 45 4.22 -6.80 31.68
N SER A 46 3.90 -5.56 31.33
CA SER A 46 4.10 -4.38 32.17
C SER A 46 2.77 -3.67 32.39
N PRO A 47 1.92 -4.15 33.32
CA PRO A 47 0.64 -3.51 33.63
C PRO A 47 0.80 -2.02 33.94
N GLY A 48 -0.20 -1.22 33.53
CA GLY A 48 -0.15 0.23 33.62
C GLY A 48 0.74 0.94 32.59
N HIS A 49 1.37 0.20 31.67
CA HIS A 49 2.07 0.77 30.52
C HIS A 49 1.29 0.53 29.24
N PHE A 50 1.09 1.59 28.46
CA PHE A 50 0.25 1.63 27.28
C PHE A 50 1.05 2.05 26.06
N PHE A 51 0.57 1.67 24.87
CA PHE A 51 1.02 2.31 23.65
C PHE A 51 0.79 3.81 23.75
N HIS A 52 1.89 4.54 23.58
CA HIS A 52 1.96 5.96 23.73
C HIS A 52 2.70 6.55 22.53
N ALA A 53 2.01 7.41 21.77
CA ALA A 53 2.63 8.20 20.72
C ALA A 53 3.26 9.45 21.35
N SER A 54 4.58 9.54 21.29
CA SER A 54 5.32 10.68 21.84
C SER A 54 4.98 11.98 21.11
N HIS A 55 5.41 13.10 21.69
CA HIS A 55 5.49 14.34 20.93
C HIS A 55 6.42 14.19 19.73
N GLY A 56 6.11 14.94 18.68
CA GLY A 56 6.91 14.97 17.47
C GLY A 56 8.27 15.62 17.72
N PHE A 57 9.34 15.01 17.20
CA PHE A 57 10.69 15.52 17.20
C PHE A 57 11.28 15.51 15.78
N PRO A 58 12.16 16.46 15.45
CA PRO A 58 12.80 16.51 14.13
C PRO A 58 13.85 15.40 14.03
N ILE A 59 13.90 14.69 12.91
CA ILE A 59 14.93 13.67 12.66
C ILE A 59 15.86 13.98 11.48
N GLU A 60 15.48 14.82 10.52
CA GLU A 60 16.33 15.42 9.46
C GLU A 60 15.41 16.18 8.48
N ALA A 61 15.98 17.10 7.69
CA ALA A 61 15.34 17.74 6.53
C ALA A 61 13.85 18.13 6.71
N GLY A 62 13.51 18.87 7.77
CA GLY A 62 12.15 19.40 8.00
C GLY A 62 11.09 18.34 8.36
N ARG A 63 11.46 17.06 8.50
CA ARG A 63 10.52 16.00 8.89
C ARG A 63 10.40 15.90 10.41
N ILE A 64 9.18 16.05 10.90
CA ILE A 64 8.81 15.79 12.29
C ILE A 64 8.26 14.36 12.37
N VAL A 65 8.79 13.55 13.29
CA VAL A 65 8.28 12.21 13.58
C VAL A 65 7.94 12.05 15.04
N SER A 66 7.03 11.15 15.35
CA SER A 66 6.73 10.74 16.72
C SER A 66 7.18 9.30 16.92
N GLU A 67 7.70 8.98 18.10
CA GLU A 67 8.02 7.61 18.48
C GLU A 67 6.79 6.96 19.11
N LEU A 68 6.52 5.71 18.76
CA LEU A 68 5.60 4.87 19.51
C LEU A 68 6.40 4.14 20.60
N ASN A 69 6.07 4.38 21.87
CA ASN A 69 6.69 3.73 23.01
C ASN A 69 5.66 3.17 23.98
N LEU A 70 6.14 2.50 25.03
CA LEU A 70 5.32 2.05 26.15
C LEU A 70 5.49 3.02 27.31
N GLY A 71 4.45 3.80 27.59
CA GLY A 71 4.43 4.83 28.62
C GLY A 71 3.27 4.65 29.59
N VAL A 72 3.28 5.40 30.69
CA VAL A 72 2.13 5.42 31.63
C VAL A 72 0.95 6.22 31.07
N ASP A 73 1.21 7.10 30.10
CA ASP A 73 0.21 7.91 29.43
C ASP A 73 -0.52 7.11 28.34
N GLN A 74 -1.82 7.35 28.21
CA GLN A 74 -2.67 6.62 27.27
C GLN A 74 -2.93 7.42 25.99
N THR A 75 -2.43 6.93 24.87
CA THR A 75 -2.83 7.40 23.53
C THR A 75 -4.06 6.62 23.04
N GLY A 76 -5.03 7.33 22.46
CA GLY A 76 -6.18 6.72 21.79
C GLY A 76 -5.85 6.37 20.34
N PHE A 77 -6.26 5.17 19.92
CA PHE A 77 -6.09 4.66 18.56
C PHE A 77 -7.47 4.37 17.97
N THR A 78 -7.77 5.00 16.83
CA THR A 78 -8.98 4.74 16.06
C THR A 78 -8.84 3.40 15.31
N ILE A 79 -9.78 2.49 15.52
CA ILE A 79 -9.82 1.24 14.76
C ILE A 79 -10.46 1.49 13.39
N LEU A 80 -9.67 1.30 12.32
CA LEU A 80 -10.15 1.37 10.94
C LEU A 80 -10.02 0.00 10.29
N LYS A 81 -11.01 -0.37 9.48
CA LYS A 81 -10.96 -1.59 8.68
C LYS A 81 -10.15 -1.34 7.43
N SER A 82 -9.16 -2.20 7.18
CA SER A 82 -8.52 -2.28 5.87
C SER A 82 -9.27 -3.24 4.96
N HIS A 83 -9.50 -4.47 5.41
CA HIS A 83 -10.13 -5.51 4.60
C HIS A 83 -10.89 -6.55 5.44
N THR A 84 -11.83 -7.26 4.82
CA THR A 84 -12.63 -8.32 5.45
C THR A 84 -11.91 -9.65 5.39
N HIS A 85 -11.60 -10.32 6.51
CA HIS A 85 -10.98 -11.66 6.45
C HIS A 85 -11.73 -12.62 5.50
N CYS A 86 -11.05 -13.10 4.46
CA CYS A 86 -11.55 -14.04 3.46
C CYS A 86 -10.48 -15.11 3.19
N GLY A 87 -10.85 -16.40 3.18
CA GLY A 87 -9.89 -17.51 3.02
C GLY A 87 -9.21 -17.56 1.65
N GLU A 88 -9.79 -16.92 0.64
CA GLU A 88 -9.31 -16.96 -0.76
C GLU A 88 -8.53 -15.70 -1.16
N PHE A 89 -8.11 -14.88 -0.20
CA PHE A 89 -7.49 -13.59 -0.50
C PHE A 89 -6.24 -13.65 -1.37
N GLU A 90 -5.49 -14.75 -1.32
CA GLU A 90 -4.28 -14.91 -2.13
C GLU A 90 -4.60 -15.12 -3.62
N ALA A 91 -5.82 -15.55 -3.96
CA ALA A 91 -6.25 -15.77 -5.34
C ALA A 91 -6.67 -14.48 -6.06
N PHE A 92 -6.93 -13.40 -5.33
CA PHE A 92 -7.48 -12.16 -5.87
C PHE A 92 -6.52 -10.98 -5.66
N ALA A 93 -6.57 -10.01 -6.57
CA ALA A 93 -5.89 -8.73 -6.38
C ALA A 93 -6.63 -7.88 -5.34
N ARG A 94 -5.86 -7.16 -4.51
CA ARG A 94 -6.39 -6.37 -3.40
C ARG A 94 -5.88 -4.95 -3.41
N GLY A 95 -6.65 -4.04 -2.83
CA GLY A 95 -6.17 -2.70 -2.54
C GLY A 95 -4.94 -2.72 -1.62
N GLY A 96 -3.98 -1.85 -1.89
CA GLY A 96 -2.69 -1.77 -1.22
C GLY A 96 -1.67 -2.83 -1.65
N GLN A 97 -2.04 -3.80 -2.49
CA GLN A 97 -1.11 -4.83 -3.00
C GLN A 97 -0.19 -4.26 -4.07
N PHE A 98 1.06 -4.71 -4.10
CA PHE A 98 1.99 -4.44 -5.18
C PHE A 98 1.79 -5.41 -6.34
N VAL A 99 1.69 -4.87 -7.55
CA VAL A 99 1.56 -5.61 -8.80
C VAL A 99 2.63 -5.17 -9.79
N GLN A 100 2.84 -5.99 -10.81
CA GLN A 100 3.67 -5.65 -11.96
C GLN A 100 2.77 -5.63 -13.20
N LEU A 101 2.76 -4.52 -13.92
CA LEU A 101 2.02 -4.39 -15.17
C LEU A 101 2.90 -4.91 -16.30
N PHE A 102 2.52 -6.06 -16.87
CA PHE A 102 3.29 -6.74 -17.91
C PHE A 102 2.55 -6.72 -19.25
N HIS A 103 3.14 -6.10 -20.26
CA HIS A 103 2.63 -6.05 -21.62
C HIS A 103 2.98 -7.34 -22.36
N LYS A 104 1.98 -8.19 -22.61
CA LYS A 104 2.21 -9.56 -23.10
C LYS A 104 2.83 -9.63 -24.49
N GLU A 105 2.42 -8.76 -25.41
CA GLU A 105 2.88 -8.82 -26.80
C GLU A 105 4.31 -8.30 -26.99
N LEU A 106 4.75 -7.36 -26.14
CA LEU A 106 6.07 -6.74 -26.20
C LEU A 106 7.04 -7.34 -25.18
N GLU A 107 6.55 -8.27 -24.35
CA GLU A 107 7.27 -8.86 -23.22
C GLU A 107 7.98 -7.80 -22.36
N ALA A 108 7.23 -6.75 -22.01
CA ALA A 108 7.76 -5.55 -21.36
C ALA A 108 7.02 -5.23 -20.08
N TYR A 109 7.74 -4.67 -19.09
CA TYR A 109 7.12 -4.15 -17.86
C TYR A 109 6.88 -2.66 -17.99
N VAL A 110 5.76 -2.16 -17.46
CA VAL A 110 5.59 -0.72 -17.21
C VAL A 110 6.48 -0.35 -16.03
N VAL A 111 7.41 0.58 -16.25
CA VAL A 111 8.35 1.05 -15.23
C VAL A 111 8.33 2.56 -15.12
N ALA A 112 8.82 3.07 -14.01
CA ALA A 112 9.25 4.46 -13.89
C ALA A 112 10.69 4.50 -13.37
N GLU A 113 11.59 5.04 -14.18
CA GLU A 113 12.99 5.24 -13.82
C GLU A 113 13.54 6.49 -14.50
N GLY A 114 14.67 6.97 -14.02
CA GLY A 114 15.28 8.18 -14.51
C GLY A 114 15.81 8.04 -15.93
N LEU A 115 15.55 9.04 -16.78
CA LEU A 115 16.48 9.35 -17.86
C LEU A 115 17.67 10.06 -17.20
N PHE A 116 18.89 9.59 -17.47
CA PHE A 116 20.11 10.22 -16.93
C PHE A 116 20.44 11.52 -17.70
N ASP A 117 19.46 12.43 -17.78
CA ASP A 117 19.59 13.76 -18.41
C ASP A 117 19.94 14.84 -17.36
N ASP A 118 20.04 16.10 -17.78
CA ASP A 118 20.47 17.24 -16.94
C ASP A 118 19.53 17.50 -15.74
N GLU A 119 18.24 17.16 -15.85
CA GLU A 119 17.30 17.09 -14.73
C GLU A 119 16.94 15.62 -14.44
N VAL A 120 17.14 15.18 -13.20
CA VAL A 120 16.74 13.83 -12.76
C VAL A 120 15.22 13.76 -12.72
N THR A 121 14.63 13.35 -13.84
CA THR A 121 13.19 13.13 -14.01
C THR A 121 12.93 11.66 -14.25
N GLU A 122 11.88 11.14 -13.61
CA GLU A 122 11.47 9.75 -13.77
C GLU A 122 10.38 9.68 -14.83
N GLY A 123 10.67 8.97 -15.91
CA GLY A 123 9.77 8.79 -17.04
C GLY A 123 9.10 7.42 -17.02
N VAL A 124 7.79 7.38 -17.28
CA VAL A 124 7.08 6.11 -17.45
C VAL A 124 7.33 5.57 -18.86
N HIS A 125 7.76 4.32 -18.95
CA HIS A 125 7.95 3.66 -20.25
C HIS A 125 7.83 2.14 -20.13
N LEU A 126 7.78 1.47 -21.29
CA LEU A 126 7.85 0.01 -21.37
C LEU A 126 9.31 -0.43 -21.43
N ARG A 127 9.72 -1.23 -20.44
CA ARG A 127 11.04 -1.86 -20.42
C ARG A 127 10.94 -3.29 -20.94
N ILE A 128 11.38 -3.47 -22.18
CA ILE A 128 11.45 -4.79 -22.84
C ILE A 128 12.39 -5.69 -22.03
N ARG A 129 11.95 -6.94 -21.85
CA ARG A 129 12.77 -7.97 -21.22
C ARG A 129 12.68 -9.25 -22.02
N GLU A 130 13.52 -9.35 -23.03
CA GLU A 130 13.67 -10.56 -23.83
C GLU A 130 14.05 -11.76 -22.94
N VAL A 131 13.37 -12.87 -23.17
CA VAL A 131 13.66 -14.14 -22.50
C VAL A 131 14.86 -14.79 -23.18
N ASP A 132 15.97 -14.86 -22.46
CA ASP A 132 17.19 -15.55 -22.90
C ASP A 132 17.27 -16.91 -22.18
N GLN A 133 17.14 -17.99 -22.94
CA GLN A 133 17.20 -19.36 -22.43
C GLN A 133 18.55 -19.71 -21.79
N LEU A 134 19.63 -19.00 -22.17
CA LEU A 134 20.96 -19.18 -21.60
C LEU A 134 21.13 -18.38 -20.30
N ASN A 135 20.25 -17.42 -20.02
CA ASN A 135 20.28 -16.58 -18.84
C ASN A 135 19.09 -16.86 -17.92
N ALA A 136 19.32 -17.73 -16.93
CA ALA A 136 18.31 -18.12 -15.94
C ALA A 136 17.64 -16.95 -15.21
N ARG A 137 18.30 -15.78 -15.12
CA ARG A 137 17.70 -14.58 -14.53
C ARG A 137 16.54 -14.04 -15.37
N THR A 138 16.60 -14.17 -16.70
CA THR A 138 15.54 -13.68 -17.60
C THR A 138 14.33 -14.61 -17.67
N LEU A 139 14.50 -15.87 -17.25
CA LEU A 139 13.43 -16.88 -17.19
C LEU A 139 12.42 -16.66 -16.04
N ARG A 140 12.67 -15.71 -15.13
CA ARG A 140 11.80 -15.41 -13.97
C ARG A 140 11.26 -13.99 -14.04
N GLN A 141 10.16 -13.71 -13.34
CA GLN A 141 9.62 -12.36 -13.18
C GLN A 141 10.67 -11.37 -12.63
N SER A 142 10.49 -10.08 -12.91
CA SER A 142 11.49 -9.07 -12.54
C SER A 142 11.46 -8.87 -11.02
N THR A 143 12.62 -8.78 -10.39
CA THR A 143 12.72 -8.40 -8.98
C THR A 143 13.08 -6.92 -8.80
N SER A 144 13.11 -6.14 -9.89
CA SER A 144 13.48 -4.73 -9.83
C SER A 144 12.37 -3.88 -9.23
N ALA A 145 12.70 -3.06 -8.24
CA ALA A 145 11.72 -2.24 -7.50
C ALA A 145 10.92 -1.29 -8.41
N ILE A 146 11.53 -0.81 -9.50
CA ILE A 146 10.92 0.12 -10.48
C ILE A 146 9.77 -0.48 -11.31
N THR A 147 9.56 -1.80 -11.21
CA THR A 147 8.47 -2.50 -11.92
C THR A 147 7.22 -2.65 -11.07
N TYR A 148 7.29 -2.29 -9.78
CA TYR A 148 6.21 -2.50 -8.83
C TYR A 148 5.34 -1.25 -8.71
N TRP A 149 4.04 -1.48 -8.82
CA TRP A 149 2.99 -0.49 -8.67
C TRP A 149 2.05 -0.96 -7.56
N GLN A 150 1.82 -0.11 -6.56
CA GLN A 150 0.81 -0.35 -5.54
C GLN A 150 -0.56 0.04 -6.11
N VAL A 151 -1.52 -0.88 -6.07
CA VAL A 151 -2.88 -0.60 -6.52
C VAL A 151 -3.67 0.00 -5.35
N GLU A 152 -4.19 1.20 -5.51
CA GLU A 152 -4.97 1.88 -4.48
C GLU A 152 -6.39 2.16 -4.97
N SER A 153 -7.40 1.94 -4.11
CA SER A 153 -8.77 2.31 -4.47
C SER A 153 -8.87 3.83 -4.67
N GLU A 154 -9.68 4.26 -5.65
CA GLU A 154 -9.91 5.69 -5.91
C GLU A 154 -10.46 6.42 -4.66
N LYS A 155 -11.41 5.78 -3.96
CA LYS A 155 -12.07 6.33 -2.77
C LYS A 155 -11.16 6.53 -1.56
N THR A 156 -10.26 5.60 -1.29
CA THR A 156 -9.37 5.66 -0.12
C THR A 156 -8.22 4.65 -0.21
N MET A 157 -7.02 5.09 0.14
CA MET A 157 -5.83 4.24 0.26
C MET A 157 -5.95 3.18 1.37
N LEU A 158 -6.91 3.32 2.29
CA LEU A 158 -7.11 2.37 3.38
C LEU A 158 -7.90 1.14 2.95
N ASN A 159 -8.58 1.19 1.80
CA ASN A 159 -9.36 0.07 1.29
C ASN A 159 -8.41 -1.01 0.76
N GLY A 160 -8.32 -2.12 1.50
CA GLY A 160 -7.57 -3.31 1.13
C GLY A 160 -8.44 -4.50 0.74
N ASP A 161 -9.74 -4.29 0.52
CA ASP A 161 -10.64 -5.35 0.07
C ASP A 161 -10.26 -5.85 -1.34
N ILE A 162 -10.87 -6.96 -1.75
CA ILE A 162 -10.71 -7.54 -3.10
C ILE A 162 -11.16 -6.52 -4.14
N LEU A 163 -10.34 -6.35 -5.18
CA LEU A 163 -10.65 -5.48 -6.30
C LEU A 163 -11.66 -6.17 -7.22
N THR A 164 -12.55 -5.37 -7.79
CA THR A 164 -13.52 -5.83 -8.80
C THR A 164 -13.20 -5.21 -10.16
N TRP A 165 -13.62 -5.87 -11.23
CA TRP A 165 -13.55 -5.29 -12.57
C TRP A 165 -14.35 -3.98 -12.64
N ASP A 166 -13.93 -3.07 -13.53
CA ASP A 166 -14.56 -1.75 -13.73
C ASP A 166 -14.53 -0.79 -12.52
N GLN A 167 -14.02 -1.25 -11.37
CA GLN A 167 -13.72 -0.40 -10.22
C GLN A 167 -12.63 0.60 -10.59
N GLN A 168 -12.77 1.82 -10.08
CA GLN A 168 -11.76 2.86 -10.20
C GLN A 168 -10.65 2.67 -9.16
N PHE A 169 -9.40 2.67 -9.62
CA PHE A 169 -8.20 2.59 -8.79
C PHE A 169 -7.11 3.49 -9.37
N ARG A 170 -6.02 3.62 -8.61
CA ARG A 170 -4.79 4.32 -8.99
C ARG A 170 -3.62 3.35 -8.91
N PHE A 171 -2.60 3.59 -9.72
CA PHE A 171 -1.32 2.90 -9.62
C PHE A 171 -0.28 3.83 -9.03
N ARG A 172 0.22 3.51 -7.84
CA ARG A 172 1.28 4.28 -7.19
C ARG A 172 2.61 3.57 -7.33
N HIS A 173 3.59 4.25 -7.92
CA HIS A 173 4.90 3.65 -8.16
C HIS A 173 5.66 3.42 -6.84
N ALA A 174 6.27 2.25 -6.69
CA ALA A 174 6.82 1.78 -5.41
C ALA A 174 7.98 2.65 -4.89
N THR A 175 8.90 3.08 -5.76
CA THR A 175 10.10 3.82 -5.35
C THR A 175 9.84 5.33 -5.22
N THR A 176 9.05 5.88 -6.14
CA THR A 176 8.90 7.34 -6.32
C THR A 176 7.70 7.88 -5.58
N ARG A 177 6.76 7.00 -5.23
CA ARG A 177 5.51 7.30 -4.53
C ARG A 177 4.56 8.22 -5.30
N LYS A 178 4.84 8.46 -6.58
CA LYS A 178 3.98 9.17 -7.53
C LYS A 178 2.96 8.22 -8.15
N TYR A 179 1.87 8.78 -8.67
CA TYR A 179 0.81 8.05 -9.34
C TYR A 179 1.01 8.04 -10.84
N LEU A 180 0.76 6.90 -11.48
CA LEU A 180 0.60 6.81 -12.92
C LEU A 180 -0.51 7.78 -13.34
N CYS A 181 -0.30 8.55 -14.40
CA CYS A 181 -1.32 9.44 -14.93
C CYS A 181 -1.29 9.52 -16.45
N LEU A 182 -2.38 10.02 -17.03
CA LEU A 182 -2.45 10.39 -18.43
C LEU A 182 -2.33 11.91 -18.57
N GLN A 183 -1.32 12.39 -19.29
CA GLN A 183 -1.13 13.80 -19.57
C GLN A 183 -1.38 14.08 -21.05
N GLN A 184 -1.99 15.22 -21.34
CA GLN A 184 -2.15 15.68 -22.72
C GLN A 184 -0.85 16.35 -23.18
N GLU A 185 -0.26 15.85 -24.27
CA GLU A 185 0.92 16.43 -24.89
C GLU A 185 0.63 16.69 -26.37
N GLY A 186 0.54 17.97 -26.74
CA GLY A 186 0.13 18.38 -28.08
C GLY A 186 -1.26 17.87 -28.44
N SER A 187 -1.37 17.08 -29.52
CA SER A 187 -2.62 16.44 -29.96
C SER A 187 -2.81 15.02 -29.43
N GLY A 188 -1.88 14.51 -28.61
CA GLY A 188 -1.90 13.15 -28.08
C GLY A 188 -1.98 13.10 -26.56
N TYR A 189 -2.01 11.87 -26.05
CA TYR A 189 -1.89 11.58 -24.63
C TYR A 189 -0.64 10.75 -24.39
N VAL A 190 0.06 11.05 -23.30
CA VAL A 190 1.24 10.33 -22.83
C VAL A 190 1.03 9.87 -21.40
N VAL A 191 1.63 8.74 -21.07
CA VAL A 191 1.61 8.22 -19.70
C VAL A 191 2.77 8.84 -18.93
N SER A 192 2.49 9.36 -17.74
CA SER A 192 3.45 10.12 -16.92
C SER A 192 3.26 9.81 -15.43
N LEU A 193 3.94 10.58 -14.57
CA LEU A 193 3.82 10.51 -13.11
C LEU A 193 3.28 11.83 -12.56
N LEU A 194 2.44 11.73 -11.53
CA LEU A 194 1.92 12.88 -10.79
C LEU A 194 2.00 12.63 -9.27
N ASP A 195 2.35 13.67 -8.51
CA ASP A 195 2.39 13.59 -7.05
C ASP A 195 1.00 13.69 -6.41
N ASP A 196 0.06 14.36 -7.08
CA ASP A 196 -1.30 14.59 -6.58
C ASP A 196 -2.22 13.38 -6.82
N ALA A 197 -2.59 12.70 -5.74
CA ALA A 197 -3.54 11.59 -5.77
C ALA A 197 -4.98 12.04 -6.11
N THR A 198 -5.31 13.31 -5.94
CA THR A 198 -6.68 13.81 -6.15
C THR A 198 -7.00 14.14 -7.61
N ASP A 199 -5.97 14.19 -8.46
CA ASP A 199 -6.14 14.46 -9.87
C ASP A 199 -6.89 13.30 -10.57
N PRO A 200 -8.01 13.57 -11.26
CA PRO A 200 -8.76 12.56 -12.00
C PRO A 200 -7.91 11.82 -13.04
N HIS A 201 -6.83 12.44 -13.54
CA HIS A 201 -5.96 11.83 -14.55
C HIS A 201 -5.13 10.64 -14.03
N THR A 202 -5.16 10.41 -12.71
CA THR A 202 -4.50 9.28 -12.04
C THR A 202 -5.40 8.05 -11.89
N VAL A 203 -6.66 8.17 -12.29
CA VAL A 203 -7.68 7.15 -12.08
C VAL A 203 -7.82 6.28 -13.32
N PHE A 204 -7.86 4.98 -13.12
CA PHE A 204 -8.00 3.99 -14.18
C PHE A 204 -9.04 2.93 -13.82
N LYS A 205 -9.48 2.18 -14.84
CA LYS A 205 -10.30 0.97 -14.73
C LYS A 205 -9.61 -0.20 -15.42
N LEU A 206 -9.81 -1.40 -14.88
CA LEU A 206 -9.40 -2.64 -15.51
C LEU A 206 -10.64 -3.32 -16.06
N HIS A 207 -10.57 -3.67 -17.34
CA HIS A 207 -11.60 -4.45 -18.04
C HIS A 207 -11.07 -5.86 -18.30
N PRO A 208 -11.87 -6.91 -18.06
CA PRO A 208 -11.45 -8.28 -18.28
C PRO A 208 -11.26 -8.57 -19.76
N VAL A 209 -10.22 -9.32 -20.12
CA VAL A 209 -10.09 -9.90 -21.48
C VAL A 209 -10.96 -11.16 -21.61
N LEU A 210 -11.05 -11.94 -20.53
CA LEU A 210 -11.90 -13.11 -20.37
C LEU A 210 -12.62 -12.96 -19.02
N GLN A 211 -13.95 -12.98 -18.99
CA GLN A 211 -14.71 -12.73 -17.76
C GLN A 211 -15.37 -14.02 -17.26
N GLU A 212 -14.94 -14.47 -16.08
CA GLU A 212 -15.56 -15.60 -15.37
C GLU A 212 -16.25 -15.15 -14.07
N THR A 213 -15.74 -14.08 -13.43
CA THR A 213 -16.16 -13.58 -12.11
C THR A 213 -16.14 -12.04 -12.07
N ALA A 214 -16.77 -11.45 -11.05
CA ALA A 214 -16.77 -10.00 -10.84
C ALA A 214 -15.46 -9.52 -10.18
N GLU A 215 -14.85 -10.38 -9.38
CA GLU A 215 -13.59 -10.17 -8.69
C GLU A 215 -12.41 -10.31 -9.64
N LEU A 216 -11.38 -9.49 -9.40
CA LEU A 216 -10.15 -9.51 -10.15
C LEU A 216 -9.23 -10.60 -9.61
N LYS A 217 -9.16 -11.75 -10.30
CA LYS A 217 -8.20 -12.81 -9.99
C LYS A 217 -6.77 -12.31 -10.22
N PHE A 218 -5.85 -12.66 -9.33
CA PHE A 218 -4.45 -12.32 -9.50
C PHE A 218 -3.89 -12.97 -10.78
N GLU A 219 -2.93 -12.31 -11.45
CA GLU A 219 -2.36 -12.72 -12.75
C GLU A 219 -3.36 -12.76 -13.93
N SER A 220 -4.50 -12.07 -13.83
CA SER A 220 -5.45 -11.94 -14.94
C SER A 220 -4.95 -10.98 -16.03
N TYR A 221 -5.32 -11.27 -17.28
CA TYR A 221 -5.15 -10.32 -18.39
C TYR A 221 -6.27 -9.28 -18.38
N ALA A 222 -5.90 -8.01 -18.46
CA ALA A 222 -6.80 -6.88 -18.42
C ALA A 222 -6.45 -5.84 -19.48
N ARG A 223 -7.47 -5.10 -19.94
CA ARG A 223 -7.30 -3.83 -20.64
C ARG A 223 -7.41 -2.70 -19.62
N ILE A 224 -6.55 -1.70 -19.74
CA ILE A 224 -6.57 -0.53 -18.86
C ILE A 224 -7.25 0.62 -19.60
N GLU A 225 -8.28 1.19 -18.99
CA GLU A 225 -8.95 2.40 -19.45
C GLU A 225 -8.66 3.53 -18.46
N HIS A 226 -8.48 4.73 -19.00
CA HIS A 226 -8.48 5.96 -18.24
C HIS A 226 -9.86 6.62 -18.40
#